data_AF-A0A962MMI3-F1
#
_entry.id   AF-A0A962MMI3-F1
#
_cell.length_a   1.000
_cell.length_b   1.000
_cell.length_c   1.000
_cell.angle_alpha   90.00
_cell.angle_beta   90.00
_cell.angle_gamma   90.00
#
_symmetry.space_group_name_H-M   'P 1'
#
loop_
_entity.id
_entity.type
_entity.pdbx_description
1 polymer ?
#
loop_
_entity_poly.entity_id
_entity_poly.type
_entity_poly.pdbx_seq_one_letter_code
_entity_poly.pdbx_strand_id
1 'polypeptide(L)' 'MDEHYALTHLATVLAAAFIGGAVFQKLKQPVLVGYIIVGIILGPSVLGVVQGREEISLMAELGILLLLFI' A
#
# COMPACT_ATOMS: atom_id res chain seq x y z
N MET A 1 15.76 -7.09 -16.75
CA MET A 1 16.10 -5.74 -16.22
C MET A 1 14.86 -5.14 -15.53
N ASP A 2 14.03 -5.99 -14.92
CA ASP A 2 12.63 -5.70 -14.61
C ASP A 2 12.34 -5.77 -13.09
N GLU A 3 13.19 -6.46 -12.32
CA GLU A 3 13.03 -6.60 -10.85
C GLU A 3 13.21 -5.28 -10.07
N HIS A 4 13.97 -4.32 -10.60
CA HIS A 4 14.19 -3.03 -9.91
C HIS A 4 12.91 -2.19 -9.83
N TYR A 5 11.99 -2.33 -10.80
CA TYR A 5 10.74 -1.57 -10.81
C TYR A 5 9.75 -2.08 -9.77
N ALA A 6 9.61 -3.40 -9.61
CA ALA A 6 8.70 -4.02 -8.64
C ALA A 6 9.04 -3.60 -7.19
N LEU A 7 10.32 -3.67 -6.81
CA LEU A 7 10.77 -3.25 -5.48
C LEU A 7 10.58 -1.75 -5.24
N THR A 8 10.78 -0.93 -6.28
CA THR A 8 10.57 0.53 -6.20
C THR A 8 9.09 0.87 -6.02
N HIS A 9 8.18 0.18 -6.70
CA HIS A 9 6.75 0.35 -6.51
C HIS A 9 6.32 -0.07 -5.10
N LEU A 10 6.80 -1.21 -4.60
CA LEU A 10 6.51 -1.68 -3.24
C LEU A 10 7.01 -0.67 -2.20
N ALA A 11 8.24 -0.19 -2.34
CA ALA A 11 8.82 0.81 -1.45
C ALA A 11 8.01 2.11 -1.46
N THR A 12 7.54 2.55 -2.63
CA THR A 12 6.72 3.76 -2.77
C THR A 12 5.37 3.59 -2.07
N VAL A 13 4.70 2.44 -2.24
CA VAL A 13 3.41 2.14 -1.57
C VAL A 13 3.58 2.06 -0.06
N LEU A 14 4.61 1.36 0.42
CA LEU A 14 4.90 1.24 1.86
C LEU A 14 5.24 2.61 2.47
N ALA A 15 6.09 3.40 1.82
CA ALA A 15 6.44 4.74 2.28
C ALA A 15 5.20 5.65 2.34
N ALA A 16 4.36 5.63 1.31
CA ALA A 16 3.15 6.42 1.30
C ALA A 16 2.13 5.95 2.36
N ALA A 17 1.98 4.63 2.53
CA ALA A 17 1.11 4.07 3.56
C ALA A 17 1.59 4.46 4.96
N PHE A 18 2.90 4.39 5.22
CA PHE A 18 3.50 4.83 6.48
C PHE A 18 3.25 6.32 6.74
N ILE A 19 3.48 7.18 5.75
CA ILE A 19 3.25 8.63 5.87
C ILE A 19 1.78 8.91 6.13
N GLY A 20 0.87 8.33 5.34
CA GLY A 20 -0.56 8.57 5.54
C GLY A 20 -1.10 7.98 6.84
N GLY A 21 -0.60 6.82 7.27
CA GLY A 21 -0.88 6.24 8.58
C GLY A 21 -0.44 7.17 9.71
N ALA A 22 0.77 7.71 9.64
CA ALA A 22 1.29 8.66 10.62
C ALA A 22 0.48 9.97 10.65
N VAL A 23 0.05 10.48 9.49
CA VAL A 23 -0.83 11.66 9.40
C VAL A 23 -2.18 11.36 10.05
N PHE A 24 -2.82 10.22 9.74
CA PHE A 24 -4.11 9.84 10.31
C PHE A 24 -4.03 9.55 11.80
N GLN A 25 -2.92 8.96 12.26
CA GLN A 25 -2.66 8.75 13.68
C GLN A 25 -2.57 10.08 14.43
N LYS A 26 -1.89 11.10 13.86
CA LYS A 26 -1.85 12.46 14.44
C LYS A 26 -3.23 13.12 14.47
N LEU A 27 -4.08 12.82 13.49
CA LEU A 27 -5.47 13.29 13.44
C LEU A 27 -6.42 12.52 14.38
N LYS A 28 -5.91 11.58 15.18
CA LYS A 28 -6.69 10.69 16.07
C LYS A 28 -7.73 9.84 15.32
N GLN A 29 -7.50 9.57 14.05
CA GLN A 29 -8.33 8.70 13.23
C GLN A 29 -7.79 7.27 13.25
N PRO A 30 -8.65 6.25 13.08
CA PRO A 30 -8.18 4.87 12.93
C PRO A 30 -7.16 4.77 11.78
N VAL A 31 -5.96 4.26 12.08
CA VAL A 31 -4.83 4.23 11.13
C VAL A 31 -5.18 3.44 9.86
N LEU A 32 -6.02 2.41 10.00
CA LEU A 32 -6.56 1.62 8.88
C LEU A 32 -7.24 2.49 7.82
N VAL A 33 -7.99 3.52 8.22
CA VAL A 33 -8.66 4.44 7.30
C VAL A 33 -7.63 5.23 6.49
N GLY A 34 -6.53 5.63 7.13
CA GLY A 34 -5.40 6.28 6.47
C GLY A 34 -4.79 5.39 5.39
N TYR A 35 -4.55 4.10 5.70
CA TYR A 35 -4.02 3.15 4.72
C TYR A 35 -4.95 2.95 3.52
N ILE A 36 -6.27 2.85 3.74
CA ILE A 36 -7.26 2.71 2.67
C ILE A 36 -7.27 3.95 1.77
N ILE A 37 -7.30 5.15 2.36
CA ILE A 37 -7.33 6.42 1.59
C ILE A 37 -6.06 6.58 0.76
N VAL A 38 -4.89 6.31 1.35
CA VAL A 38 -3.62 6.33 0.62
C VAL A 38 -3.64 5.33 -0.53
N GLY A 39 -4.11 4.10 -0.30
CA GLY A 39 -4.25 3.08 -1.34
C GLY A 39 -5.16 3.51 -2.49
N ILE A 40 -6.28 4.17 -2.20
CA ILE A 40 -7.17 4.75 -3.22
C ILE A 40 -6.46 5.83 -4.03
N ILE A 41 -5.71 6.72 -3.37
CA ILE A 41 -4.98 7.81 -4.02
C ILE A 41 -3.84 7.28 -4.91
N LEU A 42 -3.08 6.28 -4.46
CA LEU A 42 -2.01 5.67 -5.25
C LEU A 42 -2.51 4.70 -6.32
N GLY A 43 -3.76 4.25 -6.19
CA GLY A 43 -4.38 3.33 -7.11
C GLY A 43 -4.52 3.87 -8.54
N PRO A 44 -4.79 2.98 -9.50
CA PRO A 44 -4.92 3.33 -10.92
C PRO A 44 -6.03 4.34 -11.19
N SER A 45 -7.03 4.44 -10.31
CA SER A 45 -8.17 5.33 -10.45
C SER A 45 -7.88 6.80 -10.14
N VAL A 46 -6.77 7.12 -9.45
CA VAL A 46 -6.45 8.49 -9.03
C VAL A 46 -5.09 8.94 -9.58
N LEU A 47 -3.98 8.47 -9.01
CA LEU A 47 -2.63 8.88 -9.46
C LEU A 47 -1.99 7.92 -10.47
N GLY A 48 -2.45 6.67 -10.57
CA GLY A 48 -1.89 5.73 -11.56
C GLY A 48 -0.45 5.29 -11.27
N VAL A 49 0.07 5.57 -10.07
CA VAL A 49 1.45 5.24 -9.67
C VAL A 49 1.66 3.73 -9.58
N VAL A 50 0.58 2.98 -9.37
CA VAL A 50 0.60 1.55 -9.12
C VAL A 50 -0.32 0.86 -10.14
N GLN A 51 0.27 0.14 -11.11
CA GLN A 51 -0.46 -0.45 -12.25
C GLN A 51 -0.43 -1.99 -12.31
N GLY A 52 0.40 -2.65 -11.50
CA GLY A 52 0.56 -4.11 -11.47
C GLY A 52 -0.44 -4.83 -10.55
N ARG A 53 -1.73 -4.90 -10.95
CA ARG A 53 -2.79 -5.55 -10.15
C ARG A 53 -2.46 -6.97 -9.71
N GLU A 54 -1.83 -7.76 -10.58
CA GLU A 54 -1.54 -9.17 -10.33
C GLU A 54 -0.44 -9.36 -9.27
N GLU A 55 0.67 -8.64 -9.40
CA GLU A 55 1.77 -8.65 -8.42
C GLU A 55 1.31 -8.17 -7.04
N ILE A 56 0.50 -7.11 -6.99
CA ILE A 56 -0.03 -6.56 -5.74
C ILE A 56 -1.01 -7.53 -5.08
N SER A 57 -1.84 -8.21 -5.87
CA SER A 57 -2.79 -9.20 -5.36
C SER A 57 -2.05 -10.33 -4.64
N LEU A 58 -0.96 -10.82 -5.23
CA LEU A 58 -0.15 -11.89 -4.64
C LEU A 58 0.52 -11.43 -3.34
N MET A 59 1.07 -10.21 -3.31
CA MET A 59 1.64 -9.63 -2.09
C MET A 59 0.57 -9.39 -1.00
N ALA A 60 -0.63 -8.96 -1.38
CA ALA A 60 -1.73 -8.74 -0.46
C ALA A 60 -2.25 -10.06 0.14
N GLU A 61 -2.37 -11.11 -0.67
CA GLU A 61 -2.74 -12.44 -0.22
C GLU A 61 -1.72 -12.98 0.80
N LEU A 62 -0.42 -12.87 0.50
CA LEU A 62 0.63 -13.22 1.46
C LEU A 62 0.54 -12.40 2.75
N GLY A 63 0.31 -11.09 2.67
CA GLY A 63 0.15 -10.23 3.85
C GLY A 63 -1.04 -10.64 4.72
N ILE A 64 -2.20 -10.94 4.12
CA ILE A 64 -3.40 -11.40 4.84
C ILE A 64 -3.15 -12.76 5.47
N LEU A 65 -2.52 -13.70 4.74
CA LEU A 65 -2.16 -15.00 5.29
C LEU A 65 -1.29 -14.82 6.53
N LEU A 66 -0.23 -14.02 6.46
CA LEU A 66 0.61 -13.73 7.62
C LEU A 66 -0.19 -13.17 8.80
N LEU A 67 -1.13 -12.25 8.57
CA LEU A 67 -1.98 -11.69 9.64
C LEU A 67 -2.93 -12.72 10.27
N LEU A 68 -3.46 -13.67 9.49
CA LEU A 68 -4.38 -14.71 9.98
C LEU A 68 -3.67 -15.82 10.74
N PHE A 69 -2.38 -16.03 10.46
CA PHE A 69 -1.56 -17.06 11.11
C PHE A 69 -0.68 -16.53 12.26
N ILE A 70 -0.74 -15.22 12.56
CA ILE A 70 -0.18 -14.61 13.77
C ILE A 70 -1.19 -14.71 14.93
#